data_AF-A0A9K3H4B3-F1
#
_entry.id   AF-A0A9K3H4B3-F1
#
_cell.length_a   1.000
_cell.length_b   1.000
_cell.length_c   1.000
_cell.angle_alpha   90.00
_cell.angle_beta   90.00
_cell.angle_gamma   90.00
#
_symmetry.space_group_name_H-M   'P 1'
#
loop_
_entity.id
_entity.type
_entity.pdbx_description
1 polymer ?
#
loop_
_entity_poly.entity_id
_entity_poly.type
_entity_poly.pdbx_seq_one_letter_code
_entity_poly.pdbx_strand_id
1 'polypeptide(L)'
;MEYIGCYMKEARWANAGYIPTVEEHKEVTTVSSGYKFTLIASFAAMGDVITDETFKWALTMPPLARSCCVLCRVMDDIVTHKVRRISNSYLSNAKT
;
A
#
# COMPACT_ATOMS: atom_id res chain seq x y z
N MET A 1 0.52 5.90 13.88
CA MET A 1 1.65 6.79 13.50
C MET A 1 2.54 6.20 12.41
N GLU A 2 2.77 4.88 12.36
CA GLU A 2 3.62 4.22 11.35
C GLU A 2 3.18 4.47 9.89
N TYR A 3 1.88 4.34 9.59
CA TYR A 3 1.31 4.58 8.25
C TYR A 3 1.69 5.94 7.65
N ILE A 4 1.44 7.01 8.41
CA ILE A 4 1.70 8.39 7.98
C ILE A 4 3.20 8.59 7.73
N GLY A 5 4.05 7.99 8.57
CA GLY A 5 5.51 8.04 8.40
C GLY A 5 5.96 7.38 7.08
N CYS A 6 5.44 6.19 6.78
CA CYS A 6 5.73 5.49 5.52
C CYS A 6 5.21 6.24 4.30
N TYR A 7 3.97 6.76 4.37
CA TYR A 7 3.38 7.55 3.29
C TYR A 7 4.18 8.83 3.02
N MET A 8 4.61 9.55 4.07
CA MET A 8 5.47 10.72 3.90
C MET A 8 6.87 10.36 3.38
N LYS A 9 7.37 9.16 3.65
CA LYS A 9 8.64 8.68 3.06
C LYS A 9 8.49 8.49 1.55
N GLU A 10 7.40 7.92 1.07
CA GLU A 10 7.10 7.82 -0.35
C GLU A 10 6.93 9.20 -1.01
N ALA A 11 6.21 10.11 -0.35
CA ALA A 11 6.05 11.47 -0.86
C ALA A 11 7.40 12.18 -1.02
N ARG A 12 8.32 11.99 -0.06
CA ARG A 12 9.70 12.51 -0.16
C ARG A 12 10.47 11.86 -1.31
N TRP A 13 10.37 10.54 -1.49
CA TRP A 13 11.01 9.85 -2.61
C TRP A 13 10.52 10.39 -3.97
N ALA A 14 9.21 10.50 -4.13
CA ALA A 14 8.60 11.06 -5.34
C ALA A 14 9.05 12.49 -5.61
N ASN A 15 9.06 13.35 -4.58
CA ASN A 15 9.48 14.75 -4.72
C ASN A 15 10.98 14.88 -5.04
N ALA A 16 11.83 14.00 -4.51
CA ALA A 16 13.26 14.00 -4.77
C ALA A 16 13.66 13.30 -6.07
N GLY A 17 12.71 12.65 -6.77
CA GLY A 17 13.02 11.77 -7.90
C GLY A 17 13.84 10.54 -7.51
N TYR A 18 13.86 10.19 -6.22
CA TYR A 18 14.60 9.03 -5.73
C TYR A 18 13.87 7.74 -6.10
N ILE A 19 14.61 6.78 -6.65
CA ILE A 19 14.11 5.45 -6.98
C ILE A 19 14.61 4.48 -5.89
N PRO A 20 13.73 3.99 -5.00
CA PRO A 20 14.12 3.03 -3.96
C PRO A 20 14.51 1.67 -4.56
N THR A 21 15.26 0.88 -3.79
CA THR A 21 15.44 -0.55 -4.12
C THR A 21 14.11 -1.31 -3.97
N VAL A 22 14.02 -2.50 -4.53
CA VAL A 22 12.81 -3.34 -4.43
C VAL A 22 12.49 -3.66 -2.96
N GLU A 23 13.52 -3.92 -2.16
CA GLU A 23 13.41 -4.23 -0.74
C GLU A 23 12.93 -3.01 0.05
N GLU A 24 13.55 -1.84 -0.16
CA GLU A 24 13.14 -0.58 0.49
C GLU A 24 11.71 -0.21 0.12
N HIS A 25 11.36 -0.30 -1.17
CA HIS A 25 10.02 -0.06 -1.67
C HIS A 25 9.04 -0.99 -0.98
N LYS A 26 9.29 -2.31 -1.01
CA LYS A 26 8.38 -3.30 -0.42
C LYS A 26 8.13 -3.04 1.07
N GLU A 27 9.16 -2.77 1.86
CA GLU A 27 9.01 -2.53 3.30
C GLU A 27 8.14 -1.30 3.61
N VAL A 28 8.43 -0.18 2.95
CA VAL A 28 7.71 1.08 3.17
C VAL A 28 6.29 1.00 2.60
N THR A 29 6.16 0.46 1.40
CA THR A 29 4.90 0.49 0.65
C THR A 29 3.88 -0.52 1.13
N THR A 30 4.33 -1.61 1.75
CA THR A 30 3.43 -2.56 2.43
C THR A 30 2.66 -1.85 3.54
N VAL A 31 3.31 -0.97 4.29
CA VAL A 31 2.68 -0.23 5.39
C VAL A 31 1.85 0.96 4.86
N SER A 32 2.39 1.76 3.94
CA SER A 32 1.71 2.93 3.36
C SER A 32 0.49 2.58 2.49
N SER A 33 0.32 1.30 2.14
CA SER A 33 -0.80 0.81 1.33
C SER A 33 -2.16 0.95 1.99
N GLY A 34 -2.17 1.08 3.32
CA GLY A 34 -3.40 1.22 4.08
C GLY A 34 -4.18 -0.08 4.22
N TYR A 35 -3.72 -1.20 3.66
CA TYR A 35 -4.44 -2.48 3.77
C TYR A 35 -4.56 -2.98 5.22
N LYS A 36 -3.57 -2.69 6.08
CA LYS A 36 -3.70 -2.92 7.53
C LYS A 36 -4.89 -2.16 8.12
N PHE A 37 -5.05 -0.89 7.73
CA PHE A 37 -6.17 -0.07 8.17
C PHE A 37 -7.50 -0.62 7.64
N THR A 38 -7.56 -0.99 6.36
CA THR A 38 -8.74 -1.60 5.74
C THR A 38 -9.15 -2.90 6.44
N LEU A 39 -8.19 -3.76 6.79
CA LEU A 39 -8.45 -5.00 7.54
C LEU A 39 -9.11 -4.71 8.89
N ILE A 40 -8.52 -3.81 9.67
CA ILE A 40 -9.02 -3.42 11.00
C ILE A 40 -10.41 -2.76 10.89
N ALA A 41 -10.59 -1.86 9.93
CA ALA A 41 -11.88 -1.20 9.68
C ALA A 41 -12.96 -2.20 9.27
N SER A 42 -12.61 -3.22 8.47
CA SER A 42 -13.53 -4.28 8.07
C SER A 42 -14.00 -5.11 9.26
N PHE A 43 -13.09 -5.44 10.18
CA PHE A 43 -13.45 -6.10 11.44
C PHE A 43 -14.34 -5.23 12.33
N ALA A 44 -14.04 -3.94 12.45
CA ALA A 44 -14.90 -3.01 13.20
C ALA A 44 -16.31 -2.89 12.59
N ALA A 45 -16.43 -2.96 11.27
CA ALA A 45 -17.72 -2.92 10.57
C ALA A 45 -18.58 -4.18 10.79
N MET A 46 -18.01 -5.29 11.26
CA MET A 46 -18.76 -6.52 11.55
C MET A 46 -19.53 -6.47 12.89
N GLY A 47 -19.37 -5.40 13.68
CA GLY A 47 -20.08 -5.20 14.93
C GLY A 47 -19.77 -6.28 15.98
N ASP A 48 -20.77 -6.67 16.75
CA ASP A 48 -20.62 -7.51 17.95
C ASP A 48 -20.19 -8.96 17.68
N VAL A 49 -20.06 -9.36 16.40
CA VAL A 49 -19.57 -10.69 16.00
C VAL A 49 -18.06 -10.83 16.24
N ILE A 50 -17.33 -9.71 16.21
CA ILE A 50 -15.87 -9.69 16.34
C ILE A 50 -15.44 -9.40 17.78
N THR A 51 -14.45 -10.16 18.26
CA THR A 51 -13.92 -10.02 19.62
C THR A 51 -12.65 -9.16 19.67
N ASP A 52 -12.30 -8.70 20.86
CA ASP A 52 -11.05 -7.99 21.13
C ASP A 52 -9.80 -8.80 20.77
N GLU A 53 -9.84 -10.14 20.88
CA GLU A 53 -8.74 -11.00 20.45
C GLU A 53 -8.48 -10.88 18.96
N THR A 54 -9.51 -10.69 18.14
CA THR A 54 -9.37 -10.53 16.70
C THR A 54 -8.63 -9.24 16.35
N PHE A 55 -8.94 -8.13 17.05
CA PHE A 55 -8.21 -6.88 16.88
C PHE A 55 -6.76 -7.00 17.35
N LYS A 56 -6.51 -7.62 18.51
CA LYS A 56 -5.16 -7.87 19.01
C LYS A 56 -4.36 -8.69 18.00
N TRP A 57 -4.95 -9.77 17.48
CA TRP A 57 -4.35 -10.59 16.43
C TRP A 57 -4.05 -9.76 15.18
N ALA A 58 -5.02 -9.01 14.64
CA ALA A 58 -4.85 -8.21 13.44
C ALA A 58 -3.77 -7.12 13.59
N LEU A 59 -3.70 -6.47 14.76
CA LEU A 59 -2.73 -5.42 15.06
C LEU A 59 -1.29 -5.94 15.08
N THR A 60 -1.07 -7.20 15.45
CA THR A 60 0.27 -7.85 15.40
C THR A 60 0.81 -8.05 13.99
N MET A 61 -0.01 -7.88 12.96
CA MET A 61 0.36 -8.14 11.55
C MET A 61 0.90 -9.57 11.34
N PRO A 62 0.05 -10.59 11.59
CA PRO A 62 0.41 -11.98 11.44
C PRO A 62 0.84 -12.27 9.99
N PRO A 63 1.59 -13.36 9.74
CA PRO A 63 2.12 -13.66 8.41
C PRO A 63 1.08 -13.62 7.29
N LEU A 64 -0.16 -14.06 7.58
CA LEU A 64 -1.28 -13.98 6.64
C LEU A 64 -1.61 -12.52 6.26
N ALA A 65 -1.90 -11.67 7.25
CA ALA A 65 -2.23 -10.27 7.02
C ALA A 65 -1.10 -9.51 6.29
N ARG A 66 0.15 -9.79 6.67
CA ARG A 66 1.33 -9.22 6.00
C ARG A 66 1.42 -9.66 4.55
N SER A 67 1.21 -10.94 4.26
CA SER A 67 1.24 -11.49 2.90
C SER A 67 0.15 -10.89 2.02
N CYS A 68 -1.06 -10.72 2.57
CA CYS A 68 -2.15 -10.03 1.88
C CYS A 68 -1.78 -8.57 1.56
N CYS A 69 -1.19 -7.81 2.50
CA CYS A 69 -0.78 -6.44 2.24
C CYS A 69 0.26 -6.34 1.11
N VAL A 70 1.24 -7.25 1.09
CA VAL A 70 2.24 -7.33 0.01
C VAL A 70 1.58 -7.65 -1.32
N LEU A 71 0.71 -8.65 -1.36
CA LEU A 71 0.00 -9.04 -2.58
C LEU A 71 -0.82 -7.88 -3.13
N CYS A 72 -1.58 -7.20 -2.27
CA CYS A 72 -2.37 -6.05 -2.69
C CYS A 72 -1.51 -4.87 -3.17
N ARG A 73 -0.36 -4.61 -2.55
CA ARG A 73 0.60 -3.60 -3.03
C ARG A 73 1.14 -3.94 -4.41
N VAL A 74 1.54 -5.19 -4.64
CA VAL A 74 2.05 -5.63 -5.94
C VAL A 74 0.99 -5.48 -7.04
N MET A 75 -0.27 -5.84 -6.75
CA MET A 75 -1.36 -5.65 -7.70
C MET A 75 -1.59 -4.17 -8.03
N ASP A 76 -1.58 -3.30 -7.03
CA ASP A 76 -1.74 -1.85 -7.18
C ASP A 76 -0.60 -1.24 -8.04
N ASP A 77 0.64 -1.67 -7.80
CA ASP A 77 1.81 -1.23 -8.58
C ASP A 77 1.72 -1.67 -10.05
N ILE A 78 1.27 -2.90 -10.32
CA ILE A 78 1.06 -3.40 -11.69
C ILE A 78 0.03 -2.56 -12.43
N VAL A 79 -1.11 -2.26 -11.80
CA VAL A 79 -2.17 -1.45 -12.40
C VAL A 79 -1.68 -0.02 -12.64
N THR A 80 -1.07 0.60 -11.64
CA THR A 80 -0.52 1.96 -11.73
C THR A 80 0.54 2.08 -12.82
N HIS A 81 1.44 1.08 -12.94
CA HIS A 81 2.44 1.04 -13.99
C HIS A 81 1.80 0.99 -15.39
N LYS A 82 0.78 0.14 -15.59
CA LYS A 82 0.05 0.06 -16.87
C LYS A 82 -0.59 1.39 -17.23
N VAL A 83 -1.29 2.02 -16.28
CA VAL A 83 -1.96 3.32 -16.48
C VAL A 83 -0.95 4.41 -16.82
N ARG A 84 0.17 4.50 -16.08
CA ARG A 84 1.24 5.48 -16.35
C ARG A 84 1.83 5.31 -17.75
N ARG A 85 2.08 4.07 -18.18
CA ARG A 85 2.63 3.77 -19.51
C ARG A 85 1.67 4.22 -20.62
N ILE A 86 0.38 3.95 -20.46
CA ILE A 86 -0.66 4.37 -21.39
C ILE A 86 -0.74 5.91 -21.44
N SER A 87 -0.79 6.57 -20.28
CA SER A 87 -0.82 8.04 -20.20
C SER A 87 0.39 8.68 -20.92
N ASN A 88 1.59 8.17 -20.66
CA ASN A 88 2.80 8.65 -21.34
C ASN A 88 2.73 8.46 -22.86
N SER A 89 2.15 7.36 -23.35
CA SER A 89 1.96 7.14 -24.79
C SER A 89 0.99 8.14 -25.43
N TYR A 90 -0.08 8.55 -24.72
CA TYR A 90 -0.96 9.60 -25.19
C TYR A 90 -0.27 10.96 -25.20
N LEU A 91 0.51 11.27 -24.15
CA LEU A 91 1.27 12.52 -24.07
C LEU A 91 2.36 12.63 -25.13
N SER A 92 2.97 11.52 -25.55
CA SER A 92 3.93 11.53 -26.66
C SER A 92 3.26 11.76 -28.00
N ASN A 93 2.10 11.14 -28.25
CA ASN A 93 1.37 11.28 -29.51
C ASN A 93 0.73 12.65 -29.68
N ALA A 94 0.38 13.35 -28.58
CA ALA A 94 -0.19 14.69 -28.62
C ALA A 94 0.86 15.81 -28.88
N LYS A 95 2.15 15.48 -28.83
CA LYS A 95 3.26 16.42 -29.10
C LYS A 95 3.82 16.34 -30.53
N THR A 96 3.30 15.43 -31.33
CA THR A 96 3.54 15.26 -32.78
C THR A 96 2.36 15.77 -33.57
#